data_AF-K1S2E2-F1
#
_entry.id   AF-K1S2E2-F1
#
_cell.length_a   1.000
_cell.length_b   1.000
_cell.length_c   1.000
_cell.angle_alpha   90.00
_cell.angle_beta   90.00
_cell.angle_gamma   90.00
#
_symmetry.space_group_name_H-M   'P 1'
#
loop_
_entity.id
_entity.type
_entity.pdbx_description
1 polymer ?
#
loop_
_entity_poly.entity_id
_entity_poly.type
_entity_poly.pdbx_seq_one_letter_code
_entity_poly.pdbx_strand_id
1 'polypeptide(L)'
;EWSDQKKAELIDLYVYAGKDGSYTLYEDEGTNYNYEKGKYAMIDFKYNDAQKTITIAARKGAFDGMLQKRRFNIVLVSDNNQQGISLAKAPKGKMVKYAGKAVTVKLK
;
A
#
# COMPACT_ATOMS: atom_id res chain seq x y z
N GLU A 1 19.27 9.08 9.34
CA GLU A 1 18.07 8.25 9.12
C GLU A 1 18.51 6.97 8.41
N TRP A 2 17.78 5.86 8.58
CA TRP A 2 18.10 4.55 8.01
C TRP A 2 16.83 3.87 7.47
N SER A 3 16.96 2.95 6.49
CA SER A 3 15.85 2.29 5.79
C SER A 3 14.79 1.70 6.72
N ASP A 4 15.22 1.02 7.78
CA ASP A 4 14.35 0.28 8.69
C ASP A 4 14.21 0.92 10.06
N GLN A 5 14.58 2.20 10.18
CA GLN A 5 14.50 2.93 11.45
C GLN A 5 13.08 2.95 12.02
N LYS A 6 12.06 2.96 11.14
CA LYS A 6 10.64 2.85 11.51
C LYS A 6 9.94 1.91 10.54
N LYS A 7 9.15 0.99 11.07
CA LYS A 7 8.29 0.16 10.24
C LYS A 7 7.28 1.03 9.50
N ALA A 8 7.04 0.72 8.23
CA ALA A 8 6.04 1.40 7.39
C ALA A 8 4.60 1.05 7.81
N GLU A 9 4.22 1.36 9.05
CA GLU A 9 2.89 1.08 9.59
C GLU A 9 1.82 1.90 8.88
N LEU A 10 2.12 3.14 8.50
CA LEU A 10 1.27 3.98 7.67
C LEU A 10 1.94 4.20 6.32
N ILE A 11 1.23 3.85 5.24
CA ILE A 11 1.63 4.14 3.86
C ILE A 11 0.58 5.05 3.21
N ASP A 12 1.01 6.19 2.70
CA ASP A 12 0.20 7.00 1.78
C ASP A 12 0.23 6.35 0.39
N LEU A 13 -0.86 5.68 0.03
CA LEU A 13 -1.00 5.00 -1.26
C LEU A 13 -1.68 5.95 -2.25
N TYR A 14 -0.87 6.58 -3.11
CA TYR A 14 -1.37 7.44 -4.16
C TYR A 14 -1.89 6.62 -5.34
N VAL A 15 -3.14 6.89 -5.71
CA VAL A 15 -3.82 6.32 -6.87
C VAL A 15 -4.09 7.45 -7.84
N TYR A 16 -3.33 7.49 -8.94
CA TYR A 16 -3.53 8.47 -10.01
C TYR A 16 -4.60 7.93 -10.96
N ALA A 17 -5.77 8.56 -10.94
CA ALA A 17 -6.92 8.16 -11.75
C ALA A 17 -6.66 8.39 -13.25
N GLY A 18 -7.50 7.78 -14.08
CA GLY A 18 -7.51 7.95 -15.53
C GLY A 18 -7.42 6.64 -16.30
N LYS A 19 -6.89 5.56 -15.67
CA LYS A 19 -6.84 4.20 -16.19
C LYS A 19 -6.75 3.18 -15.06
N ASP A 20 -7.07 1.93 -15.37
CA ASP A 20 -6.82 0.80 -14.47
C ASP A 20 -5.32 0.70 -14.15
N GLY A 21 -5.01 0.24 -12.94
CA GLY A 21 -3.64 0.14 -12.45
C GLY A 21 -3.44 -1.03 -11.53
N SER A 22 -2.20 -1.51 -11.48
CA SER A 22 -1.79 -2.57 -10.56
C SER A 22 -0.38 -2.34 -10.03
N TYR A 23 -0.15 -2.71 -8.77
CA TYR A 23 1.15 -2.65 -8.13
C TYR A 23 1.25 -3.76 -7.08
N THR A 24 2.46 -4.25 -6.79
CA THR A 24 2.69 -5.20 -5.70
C THR A 24 3.71 -4.61 -4.73
N LEU A 25 3.30 -4.44 -3.48
CA LEU A 25 4.23 -4.11 -2.39
C LEU A 25 4.93 -5.39 -1.96
N TYR A 26 6.24 -5.43 -2.16
CA TYR A 26 7.13 -6.48 -1.70
C TYR A 26 7.87 -6.03 -0.44
N GLU A 27 8.00 -6.92 0.54
CA GLU A 27 8.76 -6.70 1.77
C GLU A 27 9.45 -7.99 2.22
N ASP A 28 10.67 -7.88 2.75
CA ASP A 28 11.42 -8.95 3.41
C ASP A 28 12.26 -8.41 4.58
N GLU A 29 13.24 -9.17 5.06
CA GLU A 29 14.12 -8.79 6.18
C GLU A 29 15.18 -7.74 5.81
N GLY A 30 15.38 -7.42 4.53
CA GLY A 30 16.29 -6.39 4.00
C GLY A 30 17.79 -6.62 4.19
N THR A 31 18.20 -7.55 5.06
CA THR A 31 19.58 -7.67 5.55
C THR A 31 20.21 -9.05 5.32
N ASN A 32 19.47 -9.99 4.72
CA ASN A 32 19.93 -11.35 4.47
C ASN A 32 19.32 -11.96 3.19
N TYR A 33 19.73 -13.18 2.85
CA TYR A 33 19.29 -13.92 1.66
C TYR A 33 18.07 -14.84 1.89
N ASN A 34 17.31 -14.67 2.97
CA ASN A 34 16.19 -15.57 3.25
C ASN A 34 15.04 -15.44 2.24
N TYR A 35 14.99 -14.36 1.45
CA TYR A 35 14.06 -14.23 0.34
C TYR A 35 14.23 -15.36 -0.70
N GLU A 36 15.46 -15.87 -0.89
CA GLU A 36 15.75 -17.02 -1.76
C GLU A 36 15.10 -18.31 -1.24
N LYS A 37 14.78 -18.34 0.06
CA LYS A 37 14.08 -19.43 0.75
C LYS A 37 12.59 -19.13 0.94
N GLY A 38 12.06 -18.10 0.27
CA GLY A 38 10.64 -17.72 0.33
C GLY A 38 10.24 -16.87 1.53
N LYS A 39 11.20 -16.31 2.29
CA LYS A 39 10.91 -15.42 3.43
C LYS A 39 10.73 -13.98 2.96
N TYR A 40 9.58 -13.72 2.37
CA TYR A 40 9.13 -12.39 1.97
C TYR A 40 7.61 -12.34 1.99
N ALA A 41 7.05 -11.14 1.89
CA ALA A 41 5.62 -10.91 1.77
C ALA A 41 5.29 -10.01 0.58
N MET A 42 4.16 -10.29 -0.05
CA MET A 42 3.61 -9.52 -1.16
C MET A 42 2.16 -9.11 -0.87
N ILE A 43 1.83 -7.85 -1.18
CA ILE A 43 0.46 -7.33 -1.16
C ILE A 43 0.15 -6.74 -2.54
N ASP A 44 -0.79 -7.34 -3.26
CA ASP A 44 -1.23 -6.84 -4.56
C ASP A 44 -2.28 -5.75 -4.42
N PHE A 45 -2.13 -4.68 -5.18
CA PHE A 45 -3.08 -3.61 -5.34
C PHE A 45 -3.62 -3.64 -6.76
N LYS A 46 -4.95 -3.53 -6.90
CA LYS A 46 -5.62 -3.38 -8.20
C LYS A 46 -6.62 -2.24 -8.12
N TYR A 47 -6.43 -1.25 -8.97
CA TYR A 47 -7.34 -0.14 -9.14
C TYR A 47 -8.15 -0.31 -10.42
N ASN A 48 -9.47 -0.26 -10.29
CA ASN A 48 -10.41 -0.18 -11.39
C ASN A 48 -10.88 1.27 -11.53
N ASP A 49 -10.54 1.91 -12.64
CA ASP A 49 -10.82 3.32 -12.83
C ASP A 49 -12.29 3.59 -13.15
N ALA A 50 -12.94 2.70 -13.91
CA ALA A 50 -14.37 2.85 -14.21
C ALA A 50 -15.23 2.82 -12.93
N GLN A 51 -14.89 1.95 -11.98
CA GLN A 51 -15.58 1.79 -10.71
C GLN A 51 -15.02 2.67 -9.59
N LYS A 52 -13.93 3.41 -9.84
CA LYS A 52 -13.16 4.18 -8.84
C LYS A 52 -12.93 3.37 -7.56
N THR A 53 -12.52 2.13 -7.74
CA THR A 53 -12.40 1.15 -6.66
C THR A 53 -10.99 0.58 -6.64
N ILE A 54 -10.40 0.50 -5.45
CA ILE A 54 -9.14 -0.18 -5.23
C ILE A 54 -9.35 -1.42 -4.38
N THR A 55 -8.72 -2.50 -4.81
CA THR A 55 -8.61 -3.75 -4.07
C THR A 55 -7.21 -3.86 -3.50
N ILE A 56 -7.11 -4.02 -2.19
CA ILE A 56 -5.91 -4.45 -1.47
C ILE A 56 -6.08 -5.95 -1.24
N ALA A 57 -5.31 -6.79 -1.93
CA ALA A 57 -5.47 -8.23 -1.89
C ALA A 57 -5.06 -8.83 -0.53
N ALA A 58 -5.37 -10.12 -0.34
CA ALA A 58 -4.81 -10.88 0.78
C ALA A 58 -3.28 -10.97 0.65
N ARG A 59 -2.59 -10.86 1.78
CA ARG A 59 -1.13 -10.93 1.83
C ARG A 59 -0.66 -12.33 1.50
N LYS A 60 0.35 -12.44 0.64
CA LYS A 60 1.00 -13.69 0.29
C LYS A 60 2.38 -13.73 0.94
N GLY A 61 2.76 -14.87 1.51
CA GLY A 61 4.05 -15.02 2.18
C GLY A 61 4.12 -14.37 3.57
N ALA A 62 5.27 -14.53 4.21
CA ALA A 62 5.62 -13.98 5.51
C ALA A 62 7.14 -14.05 5.72
N PHE A 63 7.65 -13.15 6.55
CA PHE A 63 9.03 -13.14 7.02
C PHE A 63 9.07 -12.71 8.49
N ASP A 64 10.19 -13.00 9.16
CA ASP A 64 10.33 -12.72 10.58
C ASP A 64 10.39 -11.21 10.84
N GLY A 65 9.64 -10.74 11.84
CA GLY A 65 9.54 -9.31 12.15
C GLY A 65 8.55 -8.51 11.30
N MET A 66 7.86 -9.11 10.32
CA MET A 66 6.84 -8.44 9.49
C MET A 66 5.70 -7.81 10.31
N LEU A 67 5.20 -6.64 9.86
CA LEU A 67 3.96 -6.05 10.36
C LEU A 67 2.74 -6.93 10.07
N GLN A 68 2.08 -7.41 11.12
CA GLN A 68 0.84 -8.18 10.97
C GLN A 68 -0.36 -7.29 10.62
N LYS A 69 -0.38 -6.07 11.15
CA LYS A 69 -1.40 -5.04 10.92
C LYS A 69 -0.71 -3.75 10.49
N ARG A 70 -1.34 -3.04 9.55
CA ARG A 70 -0.88 -1.72 9.09
C ARG A 70 -2.06 -0.88 8.59
N ARG A 71 -1.79 0.38 8.29
CA ARG A 71 -2.74 1.33 7.73
C ARG A 71 -2.29 1.80 6.36
N PHE A 72 -3.26 1.95 5.47
CA PHE A 72 -3.09 2.66 4.21
C PHE A 72 -3.95 3.92 4.25
N ASN A 73 -3.36 5.06 3.89
CA ASN A 73 -4.10 6.26 3.55
C ASN A 73 -4.19 6.32 2.03
N ILE A 74 -5.37 6.00 1.48
CA ILE A 74 -5.53 5.90 0.02
C ILE A 74 -5.89 7.28 -0.53
N VAL A 75 -4.97 7.86 -1.29
CA VAL A 75 -5.08 9.21 -1.86
C VAL A 75 -5.44 9.10 -3.34
N LEU A 76 -6.68 9.40 -3.70
CA LEU A 76 -7.11 9.43 -5.10
C LEU A 76 -6.77 10.78 -5.73
N VAL A 77 -5.84 10.80 -6.67
CA VAL A 77 -5.48 12.01 -7.44
C VAL A 77 -6.22 11.99 -8.78
N SER A 78 -6.87 13.10 -9.13
CA SER A 78 -7.55 13.29 -10.41
C SER A 78 -7.65 14.78 -10.76
N ASP A 79 -8.08 15.12 -11.97
CA ASP A 79 -8.29 16.51 -12.39
C ASP A 79 -9.20 17.29 -11.43
N ASN A 80 -10.21 16.62 -10.86
CA ASN A 80 -11.17 17.19 -9.91
C ASN A 80 -10.74 17.08 -8.43
N ASN A 81 -9.62 16.39 -8.16
CA ASN A 81 -9.05 16.25 -6.82
C ASN A 81 -7.52 16.25 -6.93
N GLN A 82 -6.97 17.43 -7.17
CA GLN A 82 -5.53 17.62 -7.32
C GLN A 82 -4.88 17.62 -5.93
N GLN A 83 -4.03 16.62 -5.69
CA GLN A 83 -3.28 16.53 -4.45
C GLN A 83 -1.86 16.06 -4.76
N GLY A 84 -0.95 17.03 -4.88
CA GLY A 84 0.47 16.76 -5.03
C GLY A 84 1.10 16.25 -3.74
N ILE A 85 2.31 15.73 -3.87
CA ILE A 85 3.11 15.27 -2.73
C ILE A 85 3.55 16.50 -1.92
N SER A 86 3.34 16.47 -0.60
CA SER A 86 3.82 17.49 0.32
C SER A 86 4.53 16.85 1.50
N LEU A 87 5.75 17.31 1.78
CA LEU A 87 6.49 16.89 2.97
C LEU A 87 6.05 17.64 4.25
N ALA A 88 5.36 18.77 4.09
CA ALA A 88 4.92 19.61 5.21
C ALA A 88 3.50 19.26 5.68
N LYS A 89 2.70 18.56 4.88
CA LYS A 89 1.29 18.29 5.16
C LYS A 89 0.90 16.88 4.73
N ALA A 90 0.29 16.15 5.67
CA ALA A 90 -0.27 14.84 5.36
C ALA A 90 -1.38 14.94 4.29
N PRO A 91 -1.40 14.05 3.29
CA PRO A 91 -2.43 14.06 2.26
C PRO A 91 -3.78 13.61 2.81
N LYS A 92 -4.86 14.14 2.22
CA LYS A 92 -6.23 13.76 2.56
C LYS A 92 -6.63 12.55 1.71
N GLY A 93 -6.65 11.38 2.33
CA GLY A 93 -7.12 10.15 1.71
C GLY A 93 -8.11 9.39 2.58
N LYS A 94 -8.44 8.18 2.14
CA LYS A 94 -9.31 7.25 2.86
C LYS A 94 -8.46 6.29 3.68
N MET A 95 -8.63 6.34 5.00
CA MET A 95 -7.91 5.46 5.92
C MET A 95 -8.46 4.04 5.91
N VAL A 96 -7.58 3.06 5.72
CA VAL A 96 -7.91 1.64 5.68
C VAL A 96 -7.02 0.88 6.65
N LYS A 97 -7.63 0.14 7.57
CA LYS A 97 -6.93 -0.80 8.45
C LYS A 97 -6.79 -2.13 7.71
N TYR A 98 -5.58 -2.63 7.59
CA TYR A 98 -5.26 -3.87 6.88
C TYR A 98 -4.60 -4.87 7.83
N ALA A 99 -5.10 -6.10 7.83
CA ALA A 99 -4.63 -7.18 8.70
C ALA A 99 -4.29 -8.46 7.91
N GLY A 100 -3.90 -8.32 6.64
CA GLY A 100 -3.54 -9.43 5.76
C GLY A 100 -4.70 -10.04 4.96
N LYS A 101 -5.96 -9.68 5.26
CA LYS A 101 -7.14 -10.10 4.48
C LYS A 101 -7.45 -9.09 3.39
N ALA A 102 -8.02 -9.57 2.28
CA ALA A 102 -8.42 -8.71 1.17
C ALA A 102 -9.46 -7.65 1.61
N VAL A 103 -9.30 -6.42 1.12
CA VAL A 103 -10.21 -5.29 1.37
C VAL A 103 -10.46 -4.58 0.05
N THR A 104 -11.72 -4.30 -0.26
CA THR A 104 -12.12 -3.49 -1.42
C THR A 104 -12.66 -2.15 -0.94
N VAL A 105 -12.20 -1.07 -1.55
CA VAL A 105 -12.51 0.29 -1.12
C VAL A 105 -12.96 1.11 -2.30
N LYS A 106 -14.21 1.56 -2.27
CA LYS A 106 -14.72 2.59 -3.17
C LYS A 106 -14.17 3.96 -2.77
N LEU A 107 -13.61 4.68 -3.73
CA LEU A 107 -12.95 5.97 -3.53
C LEU A 107 -13.82 7.17 -3.94
N LYS A 108 -14.96 6.91 -4.60
CA LYS A 108 -15.98 7.89 -4.96
C LYS A 108 -17.39 7.33 -4.81
#